data_AF-A0A9E6D5T9-F1
#
_entry.id   AF-A0A9E6D5T9-F1
#
_cell.length_a   1.000
_cell.length_b   1.000
_cell.length_c   1.000
_cell.angle_alpha   90.00
_cell.angle_beta   90.00
_cell.angle_gamma   90.00
#
_symmetry.space_group_name_H-M   'P 1'
#
loop_
_entity.id
_entity.type
_entity.pdbx_description
1 polymer ?
#
loop_
_entity_poly.entity_id
_entity_poly.type
_entity_poly.pdbx_seq_one_letter_code
_entity_poly.pdbx_strand_id
1 'polypeptide(L)'
;MKLSAFKCVVCLVSIFLLQSCLSIALRSLGANASSAERRVLKSKTKTVHFIGMHHVGKKAFYDDVHRLTDSLGRLGYVAFCEGIDTRVKDTLELDLLLRKW
;
A
#
# COMPACT_ATOMS: atom_id res chain seq x y z
N MET A 1 32.16 15.80 32.85
CA MET A 1 30.86 15.10 32.67
C MET A 1 29.82 15.80 31.79
N LYS A 2 29.93 17.10 31.41
CA LYS A 2 28.83 17.82 30.74
C LYS A 2 28.79 17.70 29.20
N LEU A 3 29.93 17.45 28.54
CA LEU A 3 30.03 17.45 27.07
C LEU A 3 29.54 16.14 26.41
N SER A 4 29.64 15.01 27.12
CA SER A 4 29.16 13.69 26.64
C SER A 4 27.64 13.60 26.69
N ALA A 5 27.02 14.04 27.79
CA ALA A 5 25.57 14.06 27.95
C ALA A 5 24.90 14.95 26.89
N PHE A 6 25.49 16.10 26.54
CA PHE A 6 24.96 16.98 25.50
C PHE A 6 24.96 16.31 24.11
N LYS A 7 26.03 15.59 23.75
CA LYS A 7 26.10 14.82 22.49
C LYS A 7 25.07 13.69 22.45
N CYS A 8 24.88 12.99 23.57
CA CYS A 8 23.85 11.95 23.69
C CYS A 8 22.43 12.52 23.54
N VAL A 9 22.15 13.68 24.13
CA VAL A 9 20.85 14.36 24.00
C VAL A 9 20.60 14.79 22.55
N VAL A 10 21.59 15.36 21.86
CA VAL A 10 21.48 15.72 20.43
C VAL A 10 21.25 14.48 19.55
N CYS A 11 21.93 13.36 19.82
CA CYS A 11 21.69 12.09 19.12
C CYS A 11 20.28 11.55 19.38
N LEU A 12 19.79 11.61 20.61
CA LEU A 12 18.43 11.17 20.95
C LEU A 12 17.38 12.03 20.24
N VAL A 13 17.51 13.36 20.29
CA VAL A 13 16.59 14.29 19.63
C VAL A 13 16.55 14.06 18.12
N SER A 14 17.71 13.82 17.48
CA SER A 14 17.77 13.53 16.04
C SER A 14 17.10 12.20 15.68
N ILE A 15 17.22 11.15 16.50
CA ILE A 15 16.50 9.88 16.28
C ILE A 15 14.97 10.06 16.39
N PHE A 16 14.50 10.86 17.36
CA PHE A 16 13.06 11.14 17.48
C PHE A 16 12.50 11.95 16.31
N LEU A 17 13.29 12.86 15.72
CA LEU A 17 12.86 13.65 14.56
C LEU A 17 12.73 12.80 13.27
N LEU A 18 13.49 11.71 13.14
CA LEU A 18 13.41 10.78 12.00
C LEU A 18 12.10 9.95 11.97
N GLN A 19 11.44 9.76 13.12
CA GLN A 19 10.18 8.99 13.21
C GLN A 19 9.03 9.67 12.45
N SER A 20 9.04 11.01 12.41
CA SER A 20 8.03 11.79 11.70
C SER A 20 8.05 11.54 10.19
N CYS A 21 9.23 11.40 9.59
CA CYS A 21 9.38 11.12 8.15
C CYS A 21 8.83 9.75 7.77
N LEU A 22 9.05 8.73 8.61
CA LEU A 22 8.53 7.38 8.37
C LEU A 22 7.00 7.36 8.37
N SER A 23 6.37 8.12 9.27
CA SER A 23 4.90 8.20 9.35
C SER A 23 4.27 8.81 8.08
N ILE A 24 4.96 9.78 7.48
CA ILE A 24 4.54 10.43 6.23
C ILE A 24 4.70 9.47 5.05
N ALA A 25 5.84 8.76 4.97
CA ALA A 25 6.09 7.75 3.94
C ALA A 25 5.05 6.62 4.00
N LEU A 26 4.76 6.08 5.20
CA LEU A 26 3.75 5.04 5.38
C LEU A 26 2.33 5.50 5.04
N ARG A 27 2.00 6.77 5.28
CA ARG A 27 0.73 7.36 4.82
C ARG A 27 0.66 7.43 3.30
N SER A 28 1.75 7.84 2.65
CA SER A 28 1.83 7.89 1.18
C SER A 28 1.68 6.51 0.53
N LEU A 29 2.19 5.46 1.18
CA LEU A 29 2.05 4.07 0.73
C LEU A 29 0.67 3.45 1.02
N GLY A 30 -0.26 4.22 1.60
CA GLY A 30 -1.59 3.73 1.96
C GLY A 30 -1.62 2.78 3.17
N ALA A 31 -0.50 2.59 3.88
CA ALA A 31 -0.40 1.64 4.99
C ALA A 31 -1.33 1.96 6.17
N ASN A 32 -1.74 3.23 6.28
CA ASN A 32 -2.68 3.71 7.30
C ASN A 32 -4.14 3.74 6.84
N ALA A 33 -4.44 3.39 5.58
CA ALA A 33 -5.80 3.34 5.08
C ALA A 33 -6.61 2.24 5.79
N SER A 34 -7.90 2.48 5.99
CA SER A 34 -8.84 1.53 6.60
C SER A 34 -9.85 0.94 5.61
N SER A 35 -9.89 1.44 4.38
CA SER A 35 -10.81 1.01 3.33
C SER A 35 -10.12 1.01 1.98
N ALA A 36 -10.57 0.14 1.08
CA ALA A 36 -10.03 0.07 -0.27
C ALA A 36 -10.66 1.11 -1.20
N GLU A 37 -9.83 1.71 -2.05
CA GLU A 37 -10.35 2.54 -3.14
C GLU A 37 -10.98 1.63 -4.20
N ARG A 38 -12.28 1.84 -4.46
CA ARG A 38 -13.02 1.14 -5.50
C ARG A 38 -13.26 2.06 -6.69
N ARG A 39 -12.69 1.71 -7.84
CA ARG A 39 -12.98 2.36 -9.13
C ARG A 39 -13.91 1.49 -9.95
N VAL A 40 -14.97 2.08 -10.49
CA VAL A 40 -15.96 1.35 -11.29
C VAL A 40 -15.85 1.78 -12.74
N LEU A 41 -15.43 0.85 -13.60
CA LEU A 41 -15.36 1.05 -15.04
C LEU A 41 -16.60 0.40 -15.67
N LYS A 42 -17.36 1.18 -16.44
CA LYS A 42 -18.60 0.70 -17.07
C LYS A 42 -18.53 0.87 -18.58
N SER A 43 -19.05 -0.13 -19.28
CA SER A 43 -19.40 -0.08 -20.70
C SER A 43 -20.89 -0.37 -20.85
N LYS A 44 -21.41 -0.35 -22.09
CA LYS A 44 -22.82 -0.65 -22.36
C LYS A 44 -23.26 -2.05 -21.88
N THR A 45 -22.34 -3.01 -21.84
CA THR A 45 -22.65 -4.43 -21.58
C THR A 45 -21.85 -5.06 -20.43
N LYS A 46 -20.82 -4.37 -19.91
CA LYS A 46 -19.92 -4.91 -18.89
C LYS A 46 -19.59 -3.86 -17.85
N THR A 47 -19.43 -4.30 -16.60
CA THR A 47 -18.95 -3.50 -15.48
C THR A 47 -17.75 -4.19 -14.85
N VAL A 48 -16.70 -3.44 -14.55
CA VAL A 48 -15.51 -3.90 -13.84
C VAL A 48 -15.34 -3.05 -12.59
N HIS A 49 -15.20 -3.71 -11.44
CA HIS A 49 -14.84 -3.06 -10.17
C HIS A 49 -13.36 -3.32 -9.93
N PHE A 50 -12.55 -2.26 -10.03
CA PHE A 50 -11.16 -2.30 -9.68
C PHE A 50 -11.01 -1.95 -8.19
N ILE A 51 -10.36 -2.84 -7.44
CA ILE A 51 -10.12 -2.69 -6.00
C ILE A 51 -8.62 -2.60 -5.82
N GLY A 52 -8.12 -1.42 -5.45
CA GLY A 52 -6.68 -1.21 -5.24
C GLY A 52 -6.20 -2.01 -4.02
N MET A 53 -5.17 -2.83 -4.20
CA MET A 53 -4.56 -3.61 -3.13
C MET A 53 -3.32 -2.90 -2.58
N HIS A 54 -3.15 -2.90 -1.26
CA HIS A 54 -1.93 -2.46 -0.61
C HIS A 54 -1.11 -3.67 -0.15
N HIS A 55 0.20 -3.64 -0.41
CA HIS A 55 1.13 -4.65 0.12
C HIS A 55 1.27 -4.59 1.63
N VAL A 56 1.17 -3.39 2.21
CA VAL A 56 1.25 -3.16 3.65
C VAL A 56 0.05 -2.33 4.07
N GLY A 57 -0.69 -2.78 5.09
CA GLY A 57 -1.90 -2.12 5.56
C GLY A 57 -2.35 -2.59 6.93
N LYS A 58 -3.34 -1.91 7.50
CA LYS A 58 -4.02 -2.34 8.73
C LYS A 58 -4.99 -3.47 8.44
N LYS A 59 -5.24 -4.34 9.41
CA LYS A 59 -6.24 -5.43 9.30
C LYS A 59 -7.60 -4.93 8.76
N ALA A 60 -8.04 -3.77 9.23
CA ALA A 60 -9.31 -3.16 8.81
C ALA A 60 -9.41 -2.94 7.28
N PHE A 61 -8.29 -2.61 6.61
CA PHE A 61 -8.26 -2.50 5.15
C PHE A 61 -8.55 -3.83 4.48
N TYR A 62 -7.89 -4.91 4.92
CA TYR A 62 -8.09 -6.24 4.37
C TYR A 62 -9.49 -6.79 4.66
N ASP A 63 -10.06 -6.47 5.83
CA ASP A 63 -11.44 -6.80 6.16
C ASP A 63 -12.43 -6.09 5.21
N ASP A 64 -12.17 -4.83 4.85
CA ASP A 64 -12.98 -4.08 3.88
C ASP A 64 -12.89 -4.65 2.46
N VAL A 65 -11.67 -4.98 1.99
CA VAL A 65 -11.45 -5.67 0.70
C VAL A 65 -12.21 -6.99 0.66
N HIS A 66 -12.14 -7.79 1.73
CA HIS A 66 -12.83 -9.06 1.82
C HIS A 66 -14.34 -8.87 1.70
N ARG A 67 -14.90 -7.96 2.50
CA ARG A 67 -16.34 -7.64 2.48
C ARG A 67 -16.79 -7.17 1.10
N LEU A 68 -16.01 -6.31 0.44
CA LEU A 68 -16.34 -5.81 -0.89
C LEU A 68 -16.33 -6.91 -1.94
N THR A 69 -15.29 -7.75 -1.94
CA THR A 69 -15.13 -8.86 -2.90
C THR A 69 -16.20 -9.92 -2.69
N ASP A 70 -16.53 -10.28 -1.44
CA ASP A 70 -17.61 -11.22 -1.12
C ASP A 70 -18.98 -10.69 -1.60
N SER A 71 -19.27 -9.41 -1.34
CA SER A 71 -20.50 -8.77 -1.81
C SER A 71 -20.61 -8.78 -3.33
N LEU A 72 -19.53 -8.46 -4.05
CA LEU A 72 -19.49 -8.52 -5.52
C LEU A 72 -19.63 -9.96 -6.04
N GLY A 73 -19.00 -10.93 -5.38
CA GLY A 73 -19.14 -12.35 -5.72
C GLY A 73 -20.59 -12.81 -5.64
N ARG A 74 -21.34 -12.41 -4.60
CA ARG A 74 -22.78 -12.68 -4.47
C ARG A 74 -23.63 -12.04 -5.57
N LEU A 75 -23.15 -10.96 -6.18
CA LEU A 75 -23.78 -10.32 -7.33
C LEU A 75 -23.39 -10.97 -8.68
N GLY A 76 -22.64 -12.07 -8.66
CA GLY A 76 -22.23 -12.82 -9.85
C GLY A 76 -20.97 -12.27 -10.53
N TYR A 77 -20.21 -11.39 -9.88
CA TYR A 77 -18.92 -10.95 -10.40
C TYR A 77 -17.86 -12.05 -10.22
N VAL A 78 -16.92 -12.12 -11.16
CA VAL A 78 -15.75 -13.01 -11.10
C VAL A 78 -14.53 -12.19 -10.69
N ALA A 79 -13.79 -12.68 -9.69
CA ALA A 79 -12.57 -12.05 -9.21
C ALA A 79 -11.37 -12.42 -10.09
N PHE A 80 -10.61 -11.40 -10.52
CA PHE A 80 -9.32 -11.57 -11.17
C PHE A 80 -8.26 -10.97 -10.25
N CYS A 81 -7.36 -11.81 -9.75
CA CYS A 81 -6.21 -11.35 -8.99
C CYS A 81 -5.08 -11.04 -9.96
N GLU A 82 -4.69 -9.78 -10.03
CA GLU A 82 -3.48 -9.40 -10.76
C GLU A 82 -2.26 -9.84 -9.96
N GLY A 83 -1.45 -10.71 -10.56
CA GLY A 83 -0.13 -11.07 -10.05
C GLY A 83 0.93 -10.56 -11.01
N ILE A 84 1.98 -9.94 -10.48
CA ILE A 84 3.15 -9.58 -11.30
C ILE A 84 4.01 -10.85 -11.40
N ASP A 85 4.04 -11.47 -12.59
CA ASP A 85 5.04 -12.50 -12.90
C ASP A 85 6.39 -11.80 -13.11
N THR A 86 7.17 -11.65 -12.04
CA THR A 86 8.48 -10.99 -12.07
C THR A 86 9.57 -11.96 -12.54
N ARG A 87 9.35 -12.73 -13.60
CA ARG A 87 10.45 -13.43 -14.31
C ARG A 87 11.36 -12.41 -15.01
N VAL A 88 11.98 -11.56 -14.21
CA VAL A 88 12.95 -10.53 -14.61
C VAL A 88 14.35 -11.03 -14.32
N LYS A 89 15.28 -10.72 -15.22
CA LYS A 89 16.67 -11.15 -15.10
C LYS A 89 17.45 -10.34 -14.06
N ASP A 90 17.09 -9.08 -13.85
CA ASP A 90 17.79 -8.18 -12.96
C ASP A 90 16.89 -7.10 -12.34
N THR A 91 17.48 -6.33 -11.44
CA THR A 91 16.80 -5.26 -10.69
C THR A 91 16.45 -4.04 -11.54
N LEU A 92 17.10 -3.82 -12.68
CA LEU A 92 16.77 -2.72 -13.59
C LEU A 92 15.49 -3.05 -14.38
N GLU A 93 15.38 -4.29 -14.83
CA GLU A 93 14.16 -4.79 -15.48
C GLU A 93 12.97 -4.79 -14.52
N LEU A 94 13.20 -5.11 -13.24
CA LEU A 94 12.19 -4.98 -12.19
C LEU A 94 11.71 -3.53 -12.01
N ASP A 95 12.63 -2.56 -11.88
CA ASP A 95 12.30 -1.14 -11.71
C ASP A 95 11.50 -0.59 -12.90
N LEU A 96 11.87 -0.96 -14.13
CA LEU A 96 11.13 -0.56 -15.34
C LEU A 96 9.72 -1.14 -15.40
N LEU A 97 9.52 -2.37 -14.94
CA LEU A 97 8.18 -2.96 -14.85
C LEU A 97 7.34 -2.27 -13.78
N LEU A 98 7.91 -2.03 -12.59
CA LEU A 98 7.20 -1.41 -11.48
C LEU A 98 6.80 0.06 -11.74
N ARG A 99 7.52 0.79 -12.60
CA ARG A 99 7.16 2.17 -12.98
C ARG A 99 5.98 2.28 -13.96
N LYS A 100 5.61 1.20 -14.65
CA LYS A 100 4.47 1.20 -15.59
C LYS A 100 3.12 1.07 -14.89
N TRP A 101 3.12 0.73 -13.61
CA TRP A 101 1.97 0.49 -12.76
C TRP A 101 2.00 1.44 -11.56
#